data_AF-A0A7V9I742-F1
#
_entry.id   AF-A0A7V9I742-F1
#
_cell.length_a   1.000
_cell.length_b   1.000
_cell.length_c   1.000
_cell.angle_alpha   90.00
_cell.angle_beta   90.00
_cell.angle_gamma   90.00
#
_symmetry.space_group_name_H-M   'P 1'
#
loop_
_entity.id
_entity.type
_entity.pdbx_description
1 polymer ?
#
loop_
_entity_poly.entity_id
_entity_poly.type
_entity_poly.pdbx_seq_one_letter_code
_entity_poly.pdbx_strand_id
1 'polypeptide(L)'
;HEAIGGFDESLLACEDNDYCFRLQLGGAELGHVEDAVYHYRFKDSIGAIFRQAYGYAEQNARVQAMYRRPGSVRQRRWTWPIKYWPALARALPGVVHRSGRARLAWLLGWELGRVRGSLKYRVLAL
;
A
#
# COMPACT_ATOMS: atom_id res chain seq x y z
N HIS A 1 14.32 16.25 -8.46
CA HIS A 1 14.86 14.91 -8.72
C HIS A 1 16.28 14.78 -8.16
N GLU A 2 17.26 15.51 -8.68
CA GLU A 2 18.67 15.45 -8.23
C GLU A 2 18.86 15.82 -6.75
N ALA A 3 18.16 16.85 -6.28
CA ALA A 3 18.25 17.33 -4.89
C ALA A 3 17.88 16.29 -3.82
N ILE A 4 17.12 15.24 -4.18
CA ILE A 4 16.76 14.16 -3.25
C ILE A 4 17.43 12.82 -3.62
N GLY A 5 18.35 12.81 -4.61
CA GLY A 5 19.06 11.61 -5.03
C GLY A 5 18.22 10.62 -5.85
N GLY A 6 17.15 11.07 -6.51
CA GLY A 6 16.31 10.21 -7.34
C GLY A 6 15.41 9.23 -6.57
N PHE A 7 15.04 8.11 -7.20
CA PHE A 7 14.24 7.06 -6.56
C PHE A 7 15.12 6.14 -5.70
N ASP A 8 14.58 5.62 -4.60
CA ASP A 8 15.24 4.55 -3.85
C ASP A 8 15.00 3.21 -4.57
N GLU A 9 15.99 2.76 -5.35
CA GLU A 9 15.94 1.51 -6.12
C GLU A 9 15.90 0.25 -5.24
N SER A 10 16.10 0.37 -3.93
CA SER A 10 15.94 -0.75 -3.00
C SER A 10 14.48 -1.06 -2.68
N LEU A 11 13.54 -0.18 -3.01
CA LEU A 11 12.10 -0.39 -2.87
C LEU A 11 11.56 -1.13 -4.09
N LEU A 12 10.93 -2.29 -3.84
CA LEU A 12 10.34 -3.11 -4.90
C LEU A 12 8.94 -2.62 -5.34
N ALA A 13 8.37 -1.70 -4.57
CA ALA A 13 7.10 -1.01 -4.79
C ALA A 13 7.00 0.16 -3.81
N CYS A 14 6.08 1.09 -4.08
CA CYS A 14 5.85 2.29 -3.26
C CYS A 14 7.06 3.24 -3.21
N GLU A 15 7.97 3.12 -4.17
CA GLU A 15 9.11 4.02 -4.41
C GLU A 15 8.64 5.44 -4.76
N ASP A 16 7.47 5.55 -5.39
CA ASP A 16 6.77 6.81 -5.67
C ASP A 16 6.33 7.53 -4.40
N ASN A 17 5.77 6.79 -3.43
CA ASN A 17 5.40 7.34 -2.13
C ASN A 17 6.63 7.86 -1.38
N ASP A 18 7.71 7.06 -1.33
CA ASP A 18 8.98 7.46 -0.74
C ASP A 18 9.54 8.73 -1.41
N TYR A 19 9.55 8.76 -2.75
CA TYR A 19 10.01 9.91 -3.53
C TYR A 19 9.22 11.18 -3.18
N CYS A 20 7.89 11.09 -3.15
CA CYS A 20 7.01 12.21 -2.77
C CYS A 20 7.27 12.69 -1.34
N PHE A 21 7.45 11.78 -0.38
CA PHE A 21 7.75 12.14 1.01
C PHE A 21 9.10 12.84 1.13
N ARG A 22 10.15 12.36 0.45
CA ARG A 22 11.46 13.04 0.44
C ARG A 22 11.39 14.43 -0.18
N LEU A 23 10.63 14.60 -1.27
CA LEU A 23 10.41 15.93 -1.86
C LEU A 23 9.76 16.90 -0.86
N GLN A 24 8.67 16.47 -0.22
CA GLN A 24 7.95 17.31 0.73
C GLN A 24 8.77 17.63 1.99
N LEU A 25 9.51 16.65 2.51
CA LEU A 25 10.44 16.86 3.63
C LEU A 25 11.62 17.77 3.25
N GLY A 26 11.99 17.80 1.98
CA GLY A 26 12.96 18.74 1.40
C GLY A 26 12.40 20.14 1.14
N GLY A 27 11.14 20.41 1.50
CA GLY A 27 10.50 21.72 1.34
C GLY A 27 9.86 21.96 -0.02
N ALA A 28 9.81 20.96 -0.91
CA ALA A 28 9.11 21.08 -2.18
C ALA A 28 7.59 20.90 -1.99
N GLU A 29 6.81 21.68 -2.74
CA GLU A 29 5.36 21.52 -2.82
C GLU A 29 4.98 20.57 -3.97
N LEU A 30 4.00 19.69 -3.72
CA LEU A 30 3.42 18.84 -4.76
C LEU A 30 2.17 19.52 -5.32
N GLY A 31 2.25 19.93 -6.59
CA GLY A 31 1.11 20.50 -7.31
C GLY A 31 0.16 19.42 -7.81
N HIS A 32 -1.15 19.69 -7.73
CA HIS A 32 -2.17 18.89 -8.40
C HIS A 32 -2.45 19.49 -9.78
N VAL A 33 -2.48 18.64 -10.81
CA VAL A 33 -2.81 19.04 -12.19
C VAL A 33 -4.14 18.38 -12.54
N GLU A 34 -5.18 19.19 -12.66
CA GLU A 34 -6.56 18.72 -12.87
C GLU A 34 -6.70 17.94 -14.19
N ASP A 35 -6.03 18.40 -15.25
CA ASP A 35 -6.07 17.79 -16.58
C ASP A 35 -5.09 16.61 -16.76
N ALA A 36 -4.44 16.16 -15.69
CA ALA A 36 -3.51 15.03 -15.77
C ALA A 36 -4.28 13.71 -15.97
N VAL A 37 -4.14 13.12 -17.15
CA VAL A 37 -4.74 11.82 -17.50
C VAL A 37 -3.67 10.73 -17.54
N TYR A 38 -3.94 9.60 -16.88
CA TYR A 38 -3.11 8.40 -16.98
C TYR A 38 -3.95 7.17 -17.32
N HIS A 39 -3.43 6.31 -18.19
CA HIS A 39 -4.06 5.05 -18.54
C HIS A 39 -3.48 3.91 -17.70
N TYR A 40 -4.25 3.42 -16.74
CA TYR A 40 -3.83 2.29 -15.91
C TYR A 40 -4.29 0.96 -16.50
N ARG A 41 -3.35 0.02 -16.69
CA ARG A 41 -3.65 -1.35 -17.10
C ARG A 41 -3.76 -2.25 -15.89
N PHE A 42 -4.96 -2.77 -15.65
CA PHE A 42 -5.19 -3.79 -14.64
C PHE A 42 -4.51 -5.11 -15.01
N LYS A 43 -4.13 -5.88 -13.99
CA LYS A 43 -3.68 -7.26 -14.18
C LYS A 43 -4.84 -8.12 -14.72
N ASP A 44 -4.50 -9.05 -15.60
CA ASP A 44 -5.46 -9.90 -16.33
C ASP A 44 -5.93 -11.14 -15.54
N SER A 45 -5.22 -11.50 -14.48
CA SER A 45 -5.45 -12.71 -13.70
C SER A 45 -5.59 -12.41 -12.21
N ILE A 46 -6.45 -13.19 -11.55
CA ILE A 46 -6.73 -13.09 -10.11
C ILE A 46 -5.44 -13.26 -9.29
N GLY A 47 -4.57 -14.19 -9.68
CA GLY A 47 -3.29 -14.41 -9.00
C GLY A 47 -2.33 -13.24 -9.14
N ALA A 48 -2.29 -12.55 -10.29
CA ALA A 48 -1.47 -11.36 -10.47
C ALA A 48 -2.02 -10.17 -9.67
N ILE A 49 -3.34 -10.02 -9.59
CA ILE A 49 -4.00 -9.00 -8.74
C ILE A 49 -3.64 -9.23 -7.27
N PHE A 50 -3.73 -10.47 -6.79
CA PHE A 50 -3.34 -10.84 -5.43
C PHE A 50 -1.86 -10.49 -5.15
N ARG A 51 -0.94 -10.92 -6.03
CA ARG A 51 0.50 -10.67 -5.86
C ARG A 51 0.83 -9.19 -5.86
N GLN A 52 0.17 -8.41 -6.71
CA GLN A 52 0.34 -6.95 -6.73
C GLN A 52 -0.09 -6.33 -5.40
N ALA A 53 -1.30 -6.65 -4.92
CA ALA A 53 -1.80 -6.13 -3.65
C ALA A 53 -0.91 -6.55 -2.46
N TYR A 54 -0.42 -7.79 -2.47
CA TYR A 54 0.50 -8.30 -1.46
C TYR A 54 1.82 -7.53 -1.44
N GLY A 55 2.47 -7.38 -2.59
CA GLY A 55 3.75 -6.66 -2.71
C GLY A 55 3.61 -5.19 -2.29
N TYR A 56 2.53 -4.54 -2.74
CA TYR A 56 2.23 -3.15 -2.37
C TYR A 56 2.01 -3.02 -0.86
N ALA A 57 1.22 -3.88 -0.23
CA ALA A 57 0.98 -3.80 1.20
C ALA A 57 2.23 -4.10 2.04
N GLU A 58 3.08 -5.04 1.60
CA GLU A 58 4.37 -5.31 2.26
C GLU A 58 5.30 -4.10 2.18
N GLN A 59 5.48 -3.50 0.99
CA GLN A 59 6.37 -2.33 0.84
C GLN A 59 5.77 -1.07 1.46
N ASN A 60 4.45 -0.91 1.48
CA ASN A 60 3.79 0.18 2.21
C ASN A 60 4.14 0.12 3.72
N ALA A 61 4.22 -1.08 4.31
CA ALA A 61 4.71 -1.24 5.67
C ALA A 61 6.17 -0.79 5.82
N ARG A 62 7.03 -1.10 4.84
CA ARG A 62 8.42 -0.64 4.83
C ARG A 62 8.49 0.88 4.81
N VAL A 63 7.79 1.53 3.89
CA VAL A 63 7.71 2.99 3.79
C VAL A 63 7.22 3.58 5.10
N GLN A 64 6.13 3.06 5.67
CA GLN A 64 5.66 3.52 6.97
C GLN A 64 6.70 3.37 8.08
N ALA A 65 7.50 2.31 8.08
CA ALA A 65 8.57 2.12 9.06
C ALA A 65 9.69 3.17 8.90
N MET A 66 10.05 3.53 7.66
CA MET A 66 11.07 4.54 7.36
C MET A 66 10.67 5.93 7.88
N TYR A 67 9.39 6.30 7.75
CA TYR A 67 8.88 7.62 8.13
C TYR A 67 8.23 7.65 9.53
N ARG A 68 8.36 6.58 10.32
CA ARG A 68 7.73 6.50 11.64
C ARG A 68 8.39 7.47 12.62
N ARG A 69 7.65 8.51 13.02
CA ARG A 69 8.11 9.43 14.06
C ARG A 69 8.10 8.77 15.45
N PRO A 70 9.17 8.90 16.26
CA PRO A 70 9.14 8.54 17.67
C PRO A 70 7.97 9.24 18.38
N GLY A 71 7.18 8.49 19.16
CA GLY A 71 6.05 9.06 19.91
C GLY A 71 4.75 9.29 19.12
N SER A 72 4.69 9.02 17.81
CA SER A 72 3.44 9.12 17.05
C SER A 72 2.38 8.17 17.62
N VAL A 73 1.17 8.68 17.90
CA VAL A 73 0.06 7.90 18.46
C VAL A 73 -0.26 6.73 17.53
N ARG A 74 -0.05 5.51 18.01
CA ARG A 74 -0.37 4.28 17.28
C ARG A 74 -1.89 4.23 17.10
N GLN A 75 -2.39 3.91 15.90
CA GLN A 75 -3.80 3.51 15.77
C GLN A 75 -4.13 2.41 16.78
N ARG A 76 -5.38 2.36 17.25
CA ARG A 76 -5.92 1.40 18.23
C ARG A 76 -5.32 0.00 17.98
N ARG A 77 -4.29 -0.34 18.77
CA ARG A 77 -3.50 -1.59 18.62
C ARG A 77 -4.40 -2.82 18.52
N TRP A 78 -5.53 -2.77 19.23
CA TRP A 78 -6.49 -3.86 19.34
C TRP A 78 -7.40 -4.03 18.12
N THR A 79 -7.64 -2.99 17.31
CA THR A 79 -8.44 -3.11 16.08
C THR A 79 -7.61 -3.41 14.84
N TRP A 80 -6.29 -3.25 14.93
CA TRP A 80 -5.35 -3.54 13.84
C TRP A 80 -5.50 -4.94 13.19
N PRO A 81 -5.65 -6.05 13.93
CA PRO A 81 -5.73 -7.38 13.32
C PRO A 81 -7.05 -7.61 12.55
N ILE A 82 -8.10 -6.87 12.87
CA ILE A 82 -9.44 -7.05 12.31
C ILE A 82 -9.85 -5.91 11.36
N LYS A 83 -8.97 -4.92 11.13
CA LYS A 83 -9.30 -3.67 10.41
C LYS A 83 -9.95 -3.91 9.05
N TYR A 84 -9.46 -4.89 8.28
CA TYR A 84 -9.94 -5.16 6.92
C TYR A 84 -10.91 -6.33 6.81
N TRP A 85 -11.15 -7.06 7.91
CA TRP A 85 -12.07 -8.21 7.93
C TRP A 85 -13.50 -7.85 7.53
N PRO A 86 -14.08 -6.70 7.96
CA PRO A 86 -15.41 -6.30 7.48
C PRO A 86 -15.47 -6.08 5.97
N ALA A 87 -14.39 -5.59 5.35
CA ALA A 87 -14.32 -5.40 3.90
C ALA A 87 -14.22 -6.74 3.16
N LEU A 88 -13.46 -7.70 3.72
CA LEU A 88 -13.39 -9.08 3.23
C LEU A 88 -14.76 -9.76 3.29
N ALA A 89 -15.43 -9.70 4.44
CA ALA A 89 -16.77 -10.28 4.62
C ALA A 89 -17.79 -9.71 3.62
N ARG A 90 -17.78 -8.38 3.42
CA ARG A 90 -18.64 -7.71 2.43
C ARG A 90 -18.31 -8.07 0.97
N ALA A 91 -17.10 -8.53 0.69
CA ALA A 91 -16.70 -8.95 -0.65
C ALA A 91 -17.10 -10.40 -0.99
N LEU A 92 -17.42 -11.23 0.01
CA LEU A 92 -17.73 -12.65 -0.18
C LEU A 92 -18.91 -12.92 -1.14
N PRO A 93 -20.06 -12.23 -1.06
CA PRO A 93 -21.17 -12.49 -1.98
C PRO A 93 -20.79 -12.27 -3.46
N GLY A 94 -19.81 -11.40 -3.73
CA GLY A 94 -19.37 -11.08 -5.09
C GLY A 94 -18.51 -12.16 -5.76
N VAL A 95 -18.06 -13.20 -5.04
CA VAL A 95 -17.19 -14.27 -5.56
C VAL A 95 -17.80 -15.02 -6.75
N VAL A 96 -19.12 -14.99 -6.90
CA VAL A 96 -19.83 -15.57 -8.04
C VAL A 96 -19.45 -14.89 -9.37
N HIS A 97 -19.01 -13.63 -9.35
CA HIS A 97 -18.60 -12.88 -10.53
C HIS A 97 -17.09 -12.67 -10.60
N ARG A 98 -16.53 -12.58 -11.82
CA ARG A 98 -15.09 -12.35 -12.03
C ARG A 98 -14.57 -11.09 -11.32
N SER A 99 -15.34 -10.00 -11.33
CA SER A 99 -15.00 -8.74 -10.66
C SER A 99 -14.95 -8.90 -9.14
N GLY A 100 -15.88 -9.63 -8.53
CA GLY A 100 -15.86 -9.87 -7.09
C GLY A 100 -14.74 -10.82 -6.67
N ARG A 101 -14.39 -11.83 -7.48
CA ARG A 101 -13.17 -12.64 -7.26
C ARG A 101 -11.91 -11.80 -7.29
N ALA A 102 -11.79 -10.89 -8.25
CA ALA A 102 -10.67 -9.95 -8.35
C ALA A 102 -10.59 -9.03 -7.13
N ARG A 103 -11.73 -8.47 -6.68
CA ARG A 103 -11.81 -7.65 -5.47
C ARG A 103 -11.40 -8.43 -4.22
N LEU A 104 -11.90 -9.65 -4.05
CA LEU A 104 -11.54 -10.49 -2.91
C LEU A 104 -10.05 -10.82 -2.93
N ALA A 105 -9.48 -11.16 -4.08
CA ALA A 105 -8.06 -11.41 -4.23
C ALA A 105 -7.20 -10.19 -3.90
N TRP A 106 -7.61 -8.99 -4.31
CA TRP A 106 -6.96 -7.74 -3.91
C TRP A 106 -6.97 -7.57 -2.39
N LEU A 107 -8.14 -7.67 -1.77
CA LEU A 107 -8.29 -7.49 -0.32
C LEU A 107 -7.50 -8.51 0.49
N LEU A 108 -7.51 -9.78 0.07
CA LEU A 108 -6.73 -10.84 0.70
C LEU A 108 -5.22 -10.62 0.52
N GLY A 109 -4.79 -10.27 -0.70
CA GLY A 109 -3.39 -9.95 -0.98
C GLY A 109 -2.92 -8.80 -0.11
N TRP A 110 -3.71 -7.72 -0.04
CA TRP A 110 -3.43 -6.56 0.80
C TRP A 110 -3.30 -6.95 2.28
N GLU A 111 -4.27 -7.67 2.83
CA GLU A 111 -4.27 -8.03 4.25
C GLU A 111 -3.06 -8.92 4.61
N LEU A 112 -2.75 -9.91 3.79
CA LEU A 112 -1.61 -10.79 4.01
C LEU A 112 -0.27 -10.06 3.84
N GLY A 113 -0.14 -9.19 2.83
CA GLY A 113 1.05 -8.37 2.61
C GLY A 113 1.28 -7.38 3.75
N ARG A 114 0.20 -6.78 4.26
CA ARG A 114 0.22 -5.87 5.41
C ARG A 114 0.71 -6.57 6.68
N VAL A 115 0.21 -7.78 6.96
CA VAL A 115 0.67 -8.61 8.09
C VAL A 115 2.15 -8.99 7.90
N ARG A 116 2.54 -9.48 6.72
CA ARG A 116 3.93 -9.83 6.40
C ARG A 116 4.88 -8.64 6.61
N GLY A 117 4.55 -7.49 6.03
CA GLY A 117 5.35 -6.28 6.11
C GLY A 117 5.43 -5.76 7.55
N SER A 118 4.33 -5.84 8.31
CA SER A 118 4.31 -5.46 9.71
C SER A 118 5.27 -6.29 10.57
N LEU A 119 5.31 -7.61 10.35
CA LEU A 119 6.26 -8.50 11.01
C LEU A 119 7.70 -8.24 10.56
N LYS A 120 7.93 -8.11 9.25
CA LYS A 120 9.26 -7.92 8.65
C LYS A 120 9.93 -6.61 9.08
N TYR A 121 9.18 -5.52 9.07
CA TYR A 121 9.69 -4.16 9.33
C TYR A 121 9.35 -3.65 10.74
N ARG A 122 8.78 -4.51 11.60
CA ARG A 122 8.47 -4.23 13.01
C ARG A 122 7.65 -2.93 13.18
N VAL A 123 6.59 -2.82 12.38
CA VAL A 123 5.63 -1.68 12.38
C VAL A 123 4.21 -2.24 12.32
N LEU A 124 3.20 -1.49 12.79
CA LEU A 124 1.80 -1.86 12.53
C LEU A 124 1.32 -1.13 11.28
N ALA A 125 1.41 -1.82 10.14
CA ALA A 125 1.05 -1.27 8.85
C ALA A 125 -0.46 -0.98 8.78
N LEU A 126 -0.81 0.23 8.31
CA LEU A 126 -2.19 0.69 8.24
C LEU A 126 -2.92 0.24 6.99
#